data_AF-A0A3E0CP92-F1
#
_entry.id   AF-A0A3E0CP92-F1
#
_cell.length_a   1.000
_cell.length_b   1.000
_cell.length_c   1.000
_cell.angle_alpha   90.00
_cell.angle_beta   90.00
_cell.angle_gamma   90.00
#
_symmetry.space_group_name_H-M   'P 1'
#
loop_
_entity.id
_entity.type
_entity.pdbx_description
1 polymer ?
#
loop_
_entity_poly.entity_id
_entity_poly.type
_entity_poly.pdbx_seq_one_letter_code
_entity_poly.pdbx_strand_id
1 'polypeptide(L)'
;MSIPSKYKEVKRTVIAALRSGQFQHEARSGINVKNLLATGRVTAEFVEVLVARSNGTQYSSSPHHSVASIDVHVIESGGWYVKFYFVSDPDTVFISVHQ
;
A
#
# COMPACT_ATOMS: atom_id res chain seq x y z
N MET A 1 -6.92 -14.96 -16.79
CA MET A 1 -5.62 -14.37 -16.44
C MET A 1 -5.24 -14.83 -15.05
N SER A 2 -4.13 -15.57 -14.93
CA SER A 2 -3.63 -16.03 -13.63
C SER A 2 -3.01 -14.84 -12.89
N ILE A 3 -3.54 -14.51 -11.72
CA ILE A 3 -2.96 -13.48 -10.86
C ILE A 3 -1.53 -13.91 -10.49
N PRO A 4 -0.49 -13.08 -10.71
CA PRO A 4 0.88 -13.40 -10.34
C PRO A 4 1.01 -13.78 -8.86
N SER A 5 1.78 -14.83 -8.56
CA SER A 5 2.02 -15.28 -7.18
C SER A 5 2.53 -14.16 -6.27
N LYS A 6 3.43 -13.31 -6.78
CA LYS A 6 3.96 -12.12 -6.09
C LYS A 6 2.86 -11.16 -5.62
N TYR A 7 1.88 -10.87 -6.47
CA TYR A 7 0.79 -9.95 -6.08
C TYR A 7 -0.12 -10.55 -5.01
N LYS A 8 -0.41 -11.85 -5.06
CA LYS A 8 -1.23 -12.50 -4.04
C LYS A 8 -0.61 -12.37 -2.65
N GLU A 9 0.70 -12.53 -2.56
CA GLU A 9 1.46 -12.34 -1.33
C GLU A 9 1.43 -10.89 -0.85
N VAL A 10 1.79 -9.94 -1.72
CA VAL A 10 1.73 -8.50 -1.42
C VAL A 10 0.35 -8.09 -0.90
N LYS A 11 -0.72 -8.53 -1.59
CA LYS A 11 -2.10 -8.26 -1.20
C LYS A 11 -2.43 -8.82 0.18
N ARG A 12 -2.02 -10.06 0.47
CA ARG A 12 -2.25 -10.70 1.77
C ARG A 12 -1.53 -9.93 2.89
N THR A 13 -0.26 -9.58 2.69
CA THR A 13 0.56 -8.91 3.69
C THR A 13 0.04 -7.51 4.02
N VAL A 14 -0.28 -6.69 3.01
CA VAL A 14 -0.84 -5.34 3.27
C VAL A 14 -2.22 -5.38 3.93
N ILE A 15 -3.06 -6.37 3.59
CA ILE A 15 -4.37 -6.56 4.27
C ILE A 15 -4.16 -6.98 5.73
N ALA A 16 -3.19 -7.86 6.01
CA ALA A 16 -2.87 -8.26 7.37
C ALA A 16 -2.42 -7.04 8.21
N ALA A 17 -1.54 -6.21 7.67
CA ALA A 17 -1.06 -4.99 8.32
C ALA A 17 -2.20 -3.99 8.61
N LEU A 18 -3.10 -3.77 7.65
CA LEU A 18 -4.26 -2.88 7.81
C LEU A 18 -5.19 -3.38 8.93
N ARG A 19 -5.45 -4.69 8.98
CA ARG A 19 -6.31 -5.31 10.01
C ARG A 19 -5.70 -5.31 11.41
N SER A 20 -4.39 -5.51 11.51
CA SER A 20 -3.70 -5.53 12.81
C SER A 20 -3.29 -4.14 13.30
N GLY A 21 -3.44 -3.11 12.46
CA GLY A 21 -2.92 -1.78 12.75
C GLY A 21 -1.38 -1.69 12.71
N GLN A 22 -0.70 -2.72 12.21
CA GLN A 22 0.77 -2.78 12.12
C GLN A 22 1.25 -2.08 10.85
N PHE A 23 0.98 -0.79 10.76
CA PHE A 23 1.46 0.04 9.66
C PHE A 23 1.93 1.41 10.17
N GLN A 24 2.78 2.03 9.37
CA GLN A 24 3.29 3.37 9.59
C GLN A 24 3.06 4.23 8.34
N HIS A 25 3.36 5.52 8.46
CA HIS A 25 3.29 6.46 7.35
C HIS A 25 4.68 7.04 7.10
N GLU A 26 5.10 7.07 5.84
CA GLU A 26 6.36 7.72 5.48
C GLU A 26 6.25 9.23 5.76
N ALA A 27 7.05 9.73 6.69
CA ALA A 27 7.12 11.16 6.98
C ALA A 27 7.80 11.89 5.80
N ARG A 28 7.03 12.64 5.01
CA ARG A 28 7.57 13.53 3.96
C ARG A 28 7.37 14.99 4.32
N SER A 29 8.46 15.74 4.28
CA SER A 29 8.45 17.21 4.30
C SER A 29 7.69 17.74 3.07
N GLY A 30 6.41 18.09 3.26
CA GLY A 30 5.60 18.84 2.28
C GLY A 30 4.50 18.09 1.52
N ILE A 31 4.27 16.79 1.75
CA ILE A 31 3.30 15.97 0.97
C ILE A 31 2.24 15.28 1.86
N ASN A 32 1.92 15.86 3.02
CA ASN A 32 0.96 15.25 3.95
C ASN A 32 -0.46 15.08 3.35
N VAL A 33 -0.80 15.86 2.30
CA VAL A 33 -2.11 15.85 1.64
C VAL A 33 -2.35 14.57 0.81
N LYS A 34 -1.31 13.86 0.38
CA LYS A 34 -1.45 12.66 -0.46
C LYS A 34 -1.61 11.35 0.32
N ASN A 35 -1.50 11.38 1.63
CA ASN A 35 -1.73 10.19 2.45
C ASN A 35 -2.98 10.40 3.31
N LEU A 36 -4.15 10.24 2.66
CA LEU A 36 -5.44 10.42 3.33
C LEU A 36 -5.61 9.45 4.52
N LEU A 37 -4.92 8.30 4.50
CA LEU A 37 -4.87 7.38 5.64
C LEU A 37 -4.09 8.00 6.81
N ALA A 38 -2.92 8.60 6.55
CA ALA A 38 -2.11 9.26 7.59
C ALA A 38 -2.83 10.47 8.23
N THR A 39 -3.72 11.13 7.50
CA THR A 39 -4.51 12.27 7.99
C THR A 39 -5.83 11.87 8.65
N GLY A 40 -6.17 10.57 8.68
CA GLY A 40 -7.44 10.08 9.19
C GLY A 40 -8.65 10.42 8.31
N ARG A 41 -8.43 10.96 7.10
CA ARG A 41 -9.50 11.28 6.13
C ARG A 41 -10.10 10.02 5.50
N VAL A 42 -9.34 8.92 5.48
CA VAL A 42 -9.83 7.56 5.21
C VAL A 42 -9.34 6.62 6.30
N THR A 43 -10.06 5.52 6.52
CA THR A 43 -9.73 4.53 7.56
C THR A 43 -8.94 3.35 6.99
N ALA A 44 -8.32 2.55 7.88
CA ALA A 44 -7.61 1.34 7.47
C ALA A 44 -8.55 0.32 6.81
N GLU A 45 -9.78 0.19 7.31
CA GLU A 45 -10.81 -0.70 6.76
C GLU A 45 -11.23 -0.27 5.35
N PHE A 46 -11.31 1.04 5.10
CA PHE A 46 -11.57 1.55 3.76
C PHE A 46 -10.46 1.15 2.78
N VAL A 47 -9.20 1.35 3.17
CA VAL A 47 -8.05 0.96 2.34
C VAL A 47 -7.99 -0.56 2.15
N GLU A 48 -8.34 -1.34 3.18
CA GLU A 48 -8.44 -2.79 3.09
C GLU A 48 -9.44 -3.19 2.00
N VAL A 49 -10.65 -2.61 2.01
CA VAL A 49 -11.68 -2.90 1.01
C VAL A 49 -11.22 -2.55 -0.40
N LEU A 50 -10.52 -1.43 -0.58
CA LEU A 50 -9.93 -1.06 -1.88
C LEU A 50 -8.93 -2.12 -2.36
N VAL A 51 -7.99 -2.51 -1.51
CA VAL A 51 -6.97 -3.51 -1.86
C VAL A 51 -7.61 -4.88 -2.08
N ALA A 52 -8.60 -5.26 -1.27
CA ALA A 52 -9.35 -6.50 -1.39
C ALA A 52 -10.10 -6.61 -2.74
N ARG A 53 -10.60 -5.49 -3.27
CA ARG A 53 -11.27 -5.44 -4.58
C ARG A 53 -10.30 -5.46 -5.76
N SER A 54 -9.05 -5.07 -5.56
CA SER A 54 -8.04 -5.14 -6.63
C SER A 54 -7.78 -6.59 -7.05
N ASN A 55 -7.77 -6.83 -8.36
CA ASN A 55 -7.51 -8.13 -8.98
C ASN A 55 -6.06 -8.27 -9.47
N GLY A 56 -5.22 -7.26 -9.22
CA GLY A 56 -3.82 -7.20 -9.60
C GLY A 56 -3.54 -6.73 -11.02
N THR A 57 -4.54 -6.36 -11.84
CA THR A 57 -4.29 -5.85 -13.20
C THR A 57 -3.61 -4.48 -13.20
N GLN A 58 -3.89 -3.65 -12.18
CA GLN A 58 -3.25 -2.36 -11.96
C GLN A 58 -2.31 -2.40 -10.74
N TYR A 59 -1.59 -3.50 -10.60
CA TYR A 59 -0.49 -3.62 -9.65
C TYR A 59 0.83 -3.38 -10.36
N SER A 60 1.71 -2.58 -9.74
CA SER A 60 3.09 -2.44 -10.16
C SER A 60 4.01 -2.42 -8.95
N SER A 61 5.29 -2.72 -9.18
CA SER A 61 6.31 -2.67 -8.15
C SER A 61 7.65 -2.27 -8.75
N SER A 62 8.39 -1.45 -8.01
CA SER A 62 9.71 -0.97 -8.38
C SER A 62 10.60 -0.79 -7.15
N PRO A 63 11.94 -0.86 -7.29
CA PRO A 63 12.86 -0.63 -6.19
C PRO A 63 12.66 0.74 -5.52
N HIS A 64 12.82 0.79 -4.20
CA HIS A 64 12.82 2.04 -3.44
C HIS A 64 14.01 2.91 -3.84
N HIS A 65 13.78 4.21 -4.04
CA HIS A 65 14.76 5.14 -4.60
C HIS A 65 16.07 5.23 -3.78
N SER A 66 15.99 5.13 -2.45
CA SER A 66 17.17 5.17 -1.57
C SER A 66 17.68 3.78 -1.18
N VAL A 67 16.87 2.74 -1.30
CA VAL A 67 17.18 1.39 -0.79
C VAL A 67 16.67 0.39 -1.82
N ALA A 68 17.47 0.13 -2.86
CA ALA A 68 17.03 -0.65 -4.02
C ALA A 68 16.65 -2.12 -3.70
N SER A 69 17.01 -2.62 -2.52
CA SER A 69 16.61 -3.96 -2.03
C SER A 69 15.17 -4.02 -1.51
N ILE A 70 14.51 -2.87 -1.31
CA ILE A 70 13.11 -2.79 -0.86
C ILE A 70 12.24 -2.55 -2.08
N ASP A 71 11.25 -3.42 -2.28
CA ASP A 71 10.22 -3.20 -3.30
C ASP A 71 9.18 -2.18 -2.80
N VAL A 72 8.94 -1.14 -3.59
CA VAL A 72 7.78 -0.27 -3.47
C VAL A 72 6.65 -0.86 -4.29
N HIS A 73 5.47 -0.93 -3.70
CA HIS A 73 4.26 -1.48 -4.30
C HIS A 73 3.27 -0.36 -4.58
N VAL A 74 2.61 -0.45 -5.72
CA VAL A 74 1.50 0.42 -6.10
C VAL A 74 0.33 -0.46 -6.49
N ILE A 75 -0.82 -0.20 -5.87
CA ILE A 75 -2.10 -0.82 -6.22
C ILE A 75 -3.05 0.30 -6.60
N GLU A 76 -3.55 0.26 -7.83
CA GLU A 76 -4.66 1.11 -8.24
C GLU A 76 -5.96 0.30 -8.25
N SER A 77 -7.02 0.86 -7.68
CA SER A 77 -8.33 0.22 -7.66
C SER A 77 -9.46 1.22 -7.46
N GLY A 78 -10.46 1.19 -8.33
CA GLY A 78 -11.65 2.06 -8.20
C GLY A 78 -11.32 3.55 -8.21
N GLY A 79 -10.29 3.96 -8.95
CA GLY A 79 -9.80 5.34 -8.99
C GLY A 79 -8.85 5.72 -7.85
N TRP A 80 -8.56 4.81 -6.91
CA TRP A 80 -7.65 5.06 -5.81
C TRP A 80 -6.24 4.58 -6.12
N TYR A 81 -5.25 5.34 -5.63
CA TYR A 81 -3.83 5.07 -5.68
C TYR A 81 -3.30 4.75 -4.27
N VAL A 82 -2.85 3.51 -4.06
CA VAL A 82 -2.29 3.03 -2.79
C VAL A 82 -0.84 2.64 -3.00
N LYS A 83 0.10 3.35 -2.35
CA LYS A 83 1.54 3.15 -2.47
C LYS A 83 2.19 2.89 -1.12
N PHE A 84 2.96 1.82 -1.03
CA PHE A 84 3.55 1.34 0.21
C PHE A 84 4.80 0.49 -0.03
N TYR A 85 5.52 0.16 1.03
CA TYR A 85 6.57 -0.86 1.04
C TYR A 85 6.52 -1.64 2.36
N PHE A 86 7.23 -2.76 2.43
CA PHE A 86 7.37 -3.56 3.64
C PHE A 86 8.75 -3.34 4.26
N VAL A 87 8.78 -3.12 5.57
CA VAL A 87 10.03 -3.09 6.37
C VAL A 87 10.29 -4.47 6.98
N SER A 88 9.21 -5.12 7.42
CA SER A 88 9.16 -6.51 7.88
C SER A 88 7.76 -7.06 7.58
N ASP A 89 7.50 -8.36 7.76
CA ASP A 89 6.13 -8.90 7.69
C ASP A 89 5.56 -8.94 9.12
N PRO A 90 4.52 -8.13 9.47
CA PRO A 90 3.65 -7.34 8.61
C PRO A 90 3.92 -5.82 8.57
N ASP A 91 5.06 -5.32 9.07
CA ASP A 91 5.36 -3.87 9.11
C ASP A 91 5.30 -3.21 7.72
N THR A 92 4.16 -2.56 7.47
CA THR A 92 3.87 -1.87 6.21
C THR A 92 4.03 -0.38 6.39
N VAL A 93 4.73 0.28 5.48
CA VAL A 93 4.84 1.74 5.47
C VAL A 93 4.08 2.30 4.27
N PHE A 94 3.03 3.06 4.53
CA PHE A 94 2.27 3.76 3.49
C PHE A 94 2.96 5.06 3.11
N ILE A 95 3.26 5.20 1.82
CA ILE A 95 3.80 6.43 1.23
C ILE A 95 2.66 7.36 0.81
N SER A 96 1.61 6.81 0.18
CA SER A 96 0.54 7.58 -0.45
C SER A 96 -0.76 6.79 -0.50
N VAL A 97 -1.88 7.43 -0.17
CA VAL A 97 -3.24 6.88 -0.25
C VAL A 97 -4.18 8.01 -0.64
N HIS A 98 -4.57 8.08 -1.91
CA HIS A 98 -5.47 9.12 -2.42
C HIS A 98 -6.22 8.67 -3.68
N GLN A 99 -7.11 9.52 -4.18
CA GLN A 99 -7.74 9.42 -5.50
C GLN A 99 -6.97 10.27 -6.53
#